data_AF-A0A671FXF7-F1
#
_entry.id   AF-A0A671FXF7-F1
#
_cell.length_a   1.000
_cell.length_b   1.000
_cell.length_c   1.000
_cell.angle_alpha   90.00
_cell.angle_beta   90.00
_cell.angle_gamma   90.00
#
_symmetry.space_group_name_H-M   'P 1'
#
loop_
_entity.id
_entity.type
_entity.pdbx_description
1 polymer ?
#
loop_
_entity_poly.entity_id
_entity_poly.type
_entity_poly.pdbx_seq_one_letter_code
_entity_poly.pdbx_strand_id
1 'polypeptide(L)'
;MEKPSEEQAAAEPADSVGEGGPSSVAGGQAARPKDHMTLLLRLRAQTKQQLLEYKSMVDANEEKTPEEIIPEKQIETKIEDLENEIEEVKVAFEMKNLALDRMQLSTALKKNLEKSNSQTSVLMDNMKHVLKLNKLIMKSQQESWDLEKTLLDVRKKRFELKQASESKLLEIQTEKNKQKDDLDNMENSDKIKALQGNLQMEIQITTVIQHVFQVVKPHTPLIRFPDRRDNPKPNVSEVLRSTGLPSHSSSISQHSKGSKSPDWLMHQGPPDTAEIIKTLPQKYRRKLVSQEEIEFIQVCFGHYHPIVQYILTFLASGTSYAHLHAFPIVTVCP
;
A
#
# COMPACT_ATOMS: atom_id res chain seq x y z
N MET A 1 -42.60 -50.39 33.08
CA MET A 1 -42.41 -51.77 33.59
C MET A 1 -41.00 -51.79 34.14
N GLU A 2 -40.70 -51.95 35.42
CA GLU A 2 -41.40 -52.23 36.67
C GLU A 2 -40.65 -51.45 37.78
N LYS A 3 -41.36 -51.06 38.83
CA LYS A 3 -40.85 -50.93 40.21
C LYS A 3 -41.35 -52.19 40.97
N PRO A 4 -40.91 -52.59 42.19
CA PRO A 4 -40.51 -51.71 43.31
C PRO A 4 -39.56 -52.29 44.42
N SER A 5 -39.40 -51.50 45.50
CA SER A 5 -39.33 -51.86 46.96
C SER A 5 -38.12 -52.64 47.51
N GLU A 6 -37.66 -52.54 48.77
CA GLU A 6 -37.98 -51.85 50.05
C GLU A 6 -36.74 -52.12 50.96
N GLU A 7 -36.16 -51.19 51.72
CA GLU A 7 -36.49 -50.70 53.08
C GLU A 7 -36.07 -51.59 54.27
N GLN A 8 -35.56 -50.90 55.32
CA GLN A 8 -35.48 -51.28 56.75
C GLN A 8 -34.39 -52.26 57.21
N ALA A 9 -33.91 -52.28 58.47
CA ALA A 9 -33.78 -51.38 59.62
C ALA A 9 -33.12 -52.23 60.74
N ALA A 10 -32.61 -51.59 61.78
CA ALA A 10 -31.88 -52.16 62.92
C ALA A 10 -32.67 -53.17 63.80
N ALA A 11 -31.95 -54.08 64.49
CA ALA A 11 -32.18 -54.52 65.89
C ALA A 11 -31.20 -55.63 66.35
N GLU A 12 -30.54 -55.43 67.50
CA GLU A 12 -30.15 -56.47 68.50
C GLU A 12 -31.39 -56.79 69.40
N PRO A 13 -31.47 -57.78 70.36
CA PRO A 13 -30.40 -58.39 71.20
C PRO A 13 -30.58 -59.90 71.70
N ALA A 14 -29.62 -60.38 72.51
CA ALA A 14 -29.65 -61.21 73.75
C ALA A 14 -30.08 -62.73 73.86
N ASP A 15 -29.14 -63.53 74.38
CA ASP A 15 -29.12 -64.45 75.58
C ASP A 15 -29.96 -65.76 75.69
N SER A 16 -29.31 -66.90 76.03
CA SER A 16 -29.89 -67.98 76.89
C SER A 16 -28.91 -69.08 77.38
N VAL A 17 -28.99 -69.29 78.70
CA VAL A 17 -28.49 -70.30 79.68
C VAL A 17 -28.59 -71.82 79.37
N GLY A 18 -27.72 -72.63 80.03
CA GLY A 18 -27.96 -74.04 80.43
C GLY A 18 -26.72 -74.73 81.07
N GLU A 19 -26.53 -74.71 82.40
CA GLU A 19 -26.79 -75.74 83.45
C GLU A 19 -26.17 -77.17 83.31
N GLY A 20 -25.53 -77.64 84.39
CA GLY A 20 -25.25 -79.06 84.66
C GLY A 20 -24.07 -79.38 85.63
N GLY A 21 -24.33 -79.55 86.94
CA GLY A 21 -23.45 -80.27 87.89
C GLY A 21 -23.68 -81.79 87.86
N PRO A 22 -23.34 -82.63 88.88
CA PRO A 22 -22.78 -82.31 90.22
C PRO A 22 -21.75 -83.35 90.81
N SER A 23 -21.31 -83.07 92.07
CA SER A 23 -20.99 -84.00 93.19
C SER A 23 -19.78 -84.96 93.07
N SER A 24 -19.00 -85.34 94.10
CA SER A 24 -19.20 -85.42 95.55
C SER A 24 -17.85 -85.71 96.27
N VAL A 25 -17.60 -85.02 97.39
CA VAL A 25 -17.16 -85.53 98.73
C VAL A 25 -16.05 -86.60 98.76
N ALA A 26 -14.80 -86.28 99.16
CA ALA A 26 -14.24 -86.03 100.50
C ALA A 26 -13.73 -87.27 101.28
N GLY A 27 -12.55 -87.09 101.89
CA GLY A 27 -11.94 -87.93 102.92
C GLY A 27 -10.90 -88.91 102.38
N GLY A 28 -9.64 -88.93 102.79
CA GLY A 28 -8.93 -88.21 103.84
C GLY A 28 -7.74 -89.07 104.26
N GLN A 29 -6.52 -88.52 104.22
CA GLN A 29 -5.44 -88.90 105.13
C GLN A 29 -4.29 -87.90 104.98
N ALA A 30 -4.04 -87.17 106.06
CA ALA A 30 -3.05 -86.11 106.15
C ALA A 30 -1.62 -86.68 106.15
N ALA A 31 -0.94 -86.57 105.01
CA ALA A 31 0.51 -86.70 104.94
C ALA A 31 1.17 -85.43 105.53
N ARG A 32 2.29 -85.62 106.21
CA ARG A 32 3.02 -84.62 106.99
C ARG A 32 3.26 -83.29 106.22
N PRO A 33 3.27 -82.11 106.89
CA PRO A 33 3.51 -80.82 106.24
C PRO A 33 4.83 -80.70 105.44
N LYS A 34 5.85 -81.50 105.79
CA LYS A 34 7.14 -81.56 105.07
C LYS A 34 7.04 -82.26 103.71
N ASP A 35 6.10 -83.18 103.55
CA ASP A 35 5.87 -83.87 102.28
C ASP A 35 5.09 -82.97 101.30
N HIS A 36 4.16 -82.17 101.83
CA HIS A 36 3.43 -81.17 101.05
C HIS A 36 4.34 -80.05 100.52
N MET A 37 5.30 -79.58 101.33
CA MET A 37 6.31 -78.60 100.89
C MET A 37 7.18 -79.15 99.74
N THR A 38 7.59 -80.41 99.85
CA THR A 38 8.41 -81.08 98.82
C THR A 38 7.64 -81.27 97.52
N LEU A 39 6.34 -81.59 97.61
CA LEU A 39 5.45 -81.69 96.45
C LEU A 39 5.27 -80.33 95.75
N LEU A 40 5.07 -79.24 96.50
CA LEU A 40 4.94 -77.89 95.94
C LEU A 40 6.21 -77.44 95.22
N LEU A 41 7.39 -77.73 95.78
CA LEU A 41 8.67 -77.42 95.13
C LEU A 41 8.87 -78.21 93.83
N ARG A 42 8.43 -79.48 93.80
CA ARG A 42 8.47 -80.31 92.59
C ARG A 42 7.52 -79.79 91.51
N LEU A 43 6.28 -79.46 91.88
CA LEU A 43 5.30 -78.86 90.97
C LEU A 43 5.82 -77.54 90.39
N ARG A 44 6.40 -76.67 91.23
CA ARG A 44 7.00 -75.41 90.79
C ARG A 44 8.13 -75.65 89.77
N ALA A 45 8.99 -76.65 90.00
CA ALA A 45 10.07 -76.98 89.07
C ALA A 45 9.51 -77.49 87.73
N GLN A 46 8.47 -78.31 87.78
CA GLN A 46 7.83 -78.87 86.58
C GLN A 46 7.13 -77.79 85.73
N THR A 47 6.39 -76.88 86.36
CA THR A 47 5.75 -75.74 85.66
C THR A 47 6.80 -74.82 85.03
N LYS A 48 7.93 -74.58 85.73
CA LYS A 48 9.01 -73.76 85.19
C LYS A 48 9.65 -74.41 83.94
N GLN A 49 9.81 -75.72 83.95
CA GLN A 49 10.35 -76.46 82.81
C GLN A 49 9.39 -76.40 81.61
N GLN A 50 8.09 -76.61 81.82
CA GLN A 50 7.09 -76.52 80.75
C GLN A 50 7.03 -75.12 80.12
N LEU A 51 7.13 -74.07 80.93
CA LEU A 51 7.17 -72.69 80.41
C LEU A 51 8.44 -72.43 79.57
N LEU A 52 9.57 -73.00 79.96
CA LEU A 52 10.82 -72.88 79.20
C LEU A 52 10.73 -73.62 77.87
N GLU A 53 10.14 -74.83 77.87
CA GLU A 53 9.93 -75.62 76.65
C GLU A 53 8.94 -74.93 75.70
N TYR A 54 7.81 -74.42 76.21
CA TYR A 54 6.88 -73.62 75.40
C TYR A 54 7.54 -72.36 74.84
N LYS A 55 8.31 -71.65 75.66
CA LYS A 55 9.04 -70.46 75.20
C LYS A 55 10.05 -70.82 74.12
N SER A 56 10.80 -71.91 74.27
CA SER A 56 11.75 -72.34 73.25
C SER A 56 11.05 -72.85 71.98
N MET A 57 9.86 -73.45 72.09
CA MET A 57 9.03 -73.80 70.93
C MET A 57 8.47 -72.57 70.21
N VAL A 58 8.13 -71.51 70.95
CA VAL A 58 7.71 -70.22 70.39
C VAL A 58 8.91 -69.52 69.73
N ASP A 59 10.04 -69.40 70.41
CA ASP A 59 11.23 -68.77 69.82
C ASP A 59 11.71 -69.56 68.57
N ALA A 60 11.59 -70.89 68.57
CA ALA A 60 11.94 -71.72 67.40
C ALA A 60 10.90 -71.72 66.27
N ASN A 61 9.65 -71.30 66.55
CA ASN A 61 8.62 -71.14 65.53
C ASN A 61 8.57 -69.71 64.96
N GLU A 62 8.97 -68.69 65.73
CA GLU A 62 9.26 -67.35 65.23
C GLU A 62 10.39 -67.39 64.18
N GLU A 63 11.39 -68.28 64.34
CA GLU A 63 12.51 -68.38 63.38
C GLU A 63 12.25 -69.33 62.19
N LYS A 64 11.06 -69.94 62.10
CA LYS A 64 10.72 -70.86 61.01
C LYS A 64 9.28 -70.67 60.51
N THR A 65 9.03 -69.49 59.96
CA THR A 65 8.18 -69.41 58.77
C THR A 65 8.98 -68.67 57.70
N PRO A 66 9.41 -69.36 56.63
CA PRO A 66 9.55 -68.69 55.35
C PRO A 66 8.11 -68.32 54.99
N GLU A 67 7.64 -67.17 55.49
CA GLU A 67 6.55 -66.48 54.82
C GLU A 67 6.93 -66.50 53.35
N GLU A 68 6.05 -67.12 52.58
CA GLU A 68 6.04 -67.12 51.13
C GLU A 68 5.72 -65.69 50.70
N ILE A 69 6.63 -64.78 51.06
CA ILE A 69 6.81 -63.48 50.47
C ILE A 69 7.22 -63.85 49.04
N ILE A 70 6.21 -64.00 48.17
CA ILE A 70 6.37 -63.64 46.76
C ILE A 70 7.22 -62.38 46.83
N PRO A 71 8.47 -62.41 46.34
CA PRO A 71 9.45 -61.41 46.73
C PRO A 71 8.79 -60.07 46.49
N GLU A 72 8.66 -59.21 47.50
CA GLU A 72 7.82 -58.00 47.43
C GLU A 72 8.11 -57.20 46.16
N LYS A 73 9.37 -57.28 45.71
CA LYS A 73 9.88 -56.84 44.43
C LYS A 73 9.13 -57.37 43.18
N GLN A 74 8.75 -58.65 43.12
CA GLN A 74 7.90 -59.22 42.07
C GLN A 74 6.44 -58.73 42.14
N ILE A 75 5.92 -58.43 43.34
CA ILE A 75 4.58 -57.85 43.49
C ILE A 75 4.62 -56.40 43.01
N GLU A 76 5.63 -55.65 43.42
CA GLU A 76 5.87 -54.26 43.03
C GLU A 76 6.02 -54.13 41.51
N THR A 77 6.82 -54.99 40.87
CA THR A 77 6.93 -54.99 39.39
C THR A 77 5.60 -55.31 38.71
N LYS A 78 4.78 -56.22 39.27
CA LYS A 78 3.48 -56.56 38.67
C LYS A 78 2.46 -55.44 38.84
N ILE A 79 2.52 -54.70 39.94
CA ILE A 79 1.66 -53.52 40.15
C ILE A 79 2.05 -52.44 39.15
N GLU A 80 3.35 -52.16 38.99
CA GLU A 80 3.85 -51.20 38.00
C GLU A 80 3.44 -51.58 36.57
N ASP A 81 3.56 -52.86 36.20
CA ASP A 81 3.10 -53.37 34.90
C ASP A 81 1.59 -53.16 34.67
N LEU A 82 0.75 -53.44 35.67
CA LEU A 82 -0.70 -53.26 35.58
C LEU A 82 -1.11 -51.78 35.55
N GLU A 83 -0.44 -50.92 36.30
CA GLU A 83 -0.67 -49.47 36.26
C GLU A 83 -0.35 -48.90 34.88
N ASN A 84 0.76 -49.36 34.28
CA ASN A 84 1.13 -49.01 32.92
C ASN A 84 0.07 -49.50 31.91
N GLU A 85 -0.42 -50.73 32.01
CA GLU A 85 -1.49 -51.26 31.14
C GLU A 85 -2.80 -50.47 31.29
N ILE A 86 -3.17 -50.07 32.51
CA ILE A 86 -4.35 -49.23 32.77
C ILE A 86 -4.22 -47.87 32.09
N GLU A 87 -3.07 -47.21 32.22
CA GLU A 87 -2.86 -45.90 31.60
C GLU A 87 -2.86 -46.01 30.07
N GLU A 88 -2.25 -47.07 29.50
CA GLU A 88 -2.31 -47.36 28.06
C GLU A 88 -3.75 -47.53 27.55
N VAL A 89 -4.56 -48.34 28.25
CA VAL A 89 -5.97 -48.59 27.89
C VAL A 89 -6.79 -47.31 27.99
N LYS A 90 -6.55 -46.47 29.01
CA LYS A 90 -7.23 -45.19 29.20
C LYS A 90 -6.92 -44.21 28.06
N VAL A 91 -5.65 -44.06 27.69
CA VAL A 91 -5.23 -43.26 26.54
C VAL A 91 -5.90 -43.77 25.26
N ALA A 92 -5.90 -45.10 25.05
CA ALA A 92 -6.55 -45.69 23.88
C ALA A 92 -8.07 -45.45 23.85
N PHE A 93 -8.75 -45.47 25.01
CA PHE A 93 -10.16 -45.15 25.13
C PHE A 93 -10.46 -43.69 24.79
N GLU A 94 -9.68 -42.74 25.32
CA GLU A 94 -9.82 -41.31 25.01
C GLU A 94 -9.58 -41.03 23.52
N MET A 95 -8.56 -41.65 22.91
CA MET A 95 -8.31 -41.55 21.48
C MET A 95 -9.48 -42.08 20.63
N LYS A 96 -10.08 -43.20 21.04
CA LYS A 96 -11.26 -43.78 20.36
C LYS A 96 -12.49 -42.89 20.50
N ASN A 97 -12.74 -42.34 21.69
CA ASN A 97 -13.82 -41.37 21.89
C ASN A 97 -13.62 -40.12 21.05
N LEU A 98 -12.40 -39.55 21.03
CA LEU A 98 -12.08 -38.41 20.19
C LEU A 98 -12.29 -38.72 18.69
N ALA A 99 -11.92 -39.91 18.24
CA ALA A 99 -12.16 -40.34 16.86
C ALA A 99 -13.66 -40.47 16.56
N LEU A 100 -14.44 -41.02 17.50
CA LEU A 100 -15.89 -41.12 17.39
C LEU A 100 -16.55 -39.73 17.33
N ASP A 101 -16.19 -38.82 18.24
CA ASP A 101 -16.72 -37.45 18.26
C ASP A 101 -16.38 -36.70 16.97
N ARG A 102 -15.16 -36.84 16.46
CA ARG A 102 -14.75 -36.30 15.14
C ARG A 102 -15.59 -36.87 14.01
N MET A 103 -15.88 -38.16 14.04
CA MET A 103 -16.70 -38.83 13.03
C MET A 103 -18.16 -38.35 13.07
N GLN A 104 -18.73 -38.20 14.27
CA GLN A 104 -20.09 -37.68 14.47
C GLN A 104 -20.21 -36.23 14.01
N LEU A 105 -19.25 -35.38 14.39
CA LEU A 105 -19.18 -33.98 13.94
C LEU A 105 -19.05 -33.89 12.42
N SER A 106 -18.16 -34.69 11.82
CA SER A 106 -17.99 -34.75 10.36
C SER A 106 -19.29 -35.17 9.66
N THR A 107 -19.99 -36.16 10.20
CA THR A 107 -21.29 -36.62 9.67
C THR A 107 -22.36 -35.54 9.76
N ALA A 108 -22.43 -34.83 10.90
CA ALA A 108 -23.35 -33.72 11.10
C ALA A 108 -23.06 -32.54 10.14
N LEU A 109 -21.78 -32.20 9.95
CA LEU A 109 -21.33 -31.16 9.01
C LEU A 109 -21.69 -31.54 7.56
N LYS A 110 -21.42 -32.78 7.14
CA LYS A 110 -21.76 -33.28 5.81
C LYS A 110 -23.26 -33.16 5.52
N LYS A 111 -24.11 -33.58 6.47
CA LYS A 111 -25.57 -33.48 6.35
C LYS A 111 -26.06 -32.03 6.26
N ASN A 112 -25.40 -31.09 6.93
CA ASN A 112 -25.70 -29.66 6.82
C ASN A 112 -25.28 -29.08 5.46
N LEU A 113 -24.11 -29.47 4.96
CA LEU A 113 -23.63 -29.07 3.63
C LEU A 113 -24.51 -29.59 2.50
N GLU A 114 -25.01 -30.83 2.60
CA GLU A 114 -25.96 -31.39 1.63
C GLU A 114 -27.30 -30.64 1.62
N LYS A 115 -27.69 -30.01 2.73
CA LYS A 115 -28.90 -29.17 2.83
C LYS A 115 -28.74 -27.76 2.25
N SER A 116 -27.53 -27.19 2.17
CA SER A 116 -27.29 -25.80 1.73
C SER A 116 -26.88 -25.66 0.25
N ASN A 117 -27.15 -26.68 -0.58
CA ASN A 117 -26.62 -26.87 -1.93
C ASN A 117 -26.82 -25.67 -2.91
N SER A 118 -27.78 -24.77 -2.66
CA SER A 118 -27.95 -23.52 -3.43
C SER A 118 -26.98 -22.40 -3.02
N GLN A 119 -26.63 -22.27 -1.74
CA GLN A 119 -25.76 -21.22 -1.20
C GLN A 119 -24.29 -21.46 -1.59
N THR A 120 -23.90 -22.74 -1.69
CA THR A 120 -22.57 -23.16 -2.17
C THR A 120 -22.34 -22.78 -3.64
N SER A 121 -23.38 -22.86 -4.48
CA SER A 121 -23.32 -22.42 -5.89
C SER A 121 -23.09 -20.90 -5.99
N VAL A 122 -23.85 -20.11 -5.24
CA VAL A 122 -23.73 -18.64 -5.23
C VAL A 122 -22.33 -18.20 -4.76
N LEU A 123 -21.78 -18.88 -3.75
CA LEU A 123 -20.42 -18.61 -3.28
C LEU A 123 -19.37 -18.87 -4.36
N MET A 124 -19.52 -19.96 -5.13
CA MET A 124 -18.61 -20.32 -6.21
C MET A 124 -18.66 -19.30 -7.36
N ASP A 125 -19.86 -18.85 -7.74
CA ASP A 125 -20.03 -17.83 -8.76
C ASP A 125 -19.41 -16.49 -8.30
N ASN A 126 -19.65 -16.09 -7.05
CA ASN A 126 -19.03 -14.90 -6.48
C ASN A 126 -17.49 -15.01 -6.48
N MET A 127 -16.94 -16.16 -6.09
CA MET A 127 -15.49 -16.39 -6.14
C MET A 127 -14.95 -16.27 -7.57
N LYS A 128 -15.68 -16.80 -8.56
CA LYS A 128 -15.32 -16.67 -9.98
C LYS A 128 -15.32 -15.21 -10.44
N HIS A 129 -16.28 -14.40 -9.98
CA HIS A 129 -16.33 -12.97 -10.25
C HIS A 129 -15.16 -12.22 -9.60
N VAL A 130 -14.83 -12.52 -8.35
CA VAL A 130 -13.67 -11.94 -7.64
C VAL A 130 -12.36 -12.25 -8.38
N LEU A 131 -12.17 -13.49 -8.83
CA LEU A 131 -10.98 -13.87 -9.60
C LEU A 131 -10.89 -13.13 -10.94
N LYS A 132 -12.01 -12.97 -11.66
CA LYS A 132 -12.05 -12.16 -12.89
C LYS A 132 -11.68 -10.70 -12.61
N LEU A 133 -12.22 -10.11 -11.54
CA LEU A 133 -11.91 -8.75 -11.15
C LEU A 133 -10.42 -8.58 -10.79
N ASN A 134 -9.88 -9.48 -9.98
CA ASN A 134 -8.45 -9.47 -9.63
C ASN A 134 -7.56 -9.56 -10.88
N LYS A 135 -7.93 -10.38 -11.87
CA LYS A 135 -7.21 -10.42 -13.16
C LYS A 135 -7.20 -9.05 -13.86
N LEU A 136 -8.34 -8.34 -13.87
CA LEU A 136 -8.43 -7.00 -14.46
C LEU A 136 -7.65 -5.97 -13.66
N ILE A 137 -7.70 -6.01 -12.32
CA ILE A 137 -6.94 -5.14 -11.44
C ILE A 137 -5.44 -5.31 -11.70
N MET A 138 -4.95 -6.54 -11.76
CA MET A 138 -3.54 -6.81 -12.05
C MET A 138 -3.11 -6.26 -13.41
N LYS A 139 -3.97 -6.39 -14.43
CA LYS A 139 -3.71 -5.83 -15.76
C LYS A 139 -3.65 -4.29 -15.73
N SER A 140 -4.62 -3.66 -15.09
CA SER A 140 -4.68 -2.19 -14.96
C SER A 140 -3.51 -1.63 -14.15
N GLN A 141 -3.08 -2.34 -13.10
CA GLN A 141 -1.89 -1.98 -12.33
C GLN A 141 -0.65 -2.05 -13.22
N GLN A 142 -0.44 -3.14 -13.96
CA GLN A 142 0.68 -3.27 -14.89
C GLN A 142 0.73 -2.13 -15.91
N GLU A 143 -0.41 -1.82 -16.54
CA GLU A 143 -0.52 -0.70 -17.48
C GLU A 143 -0.16 0.65 -16.82
N SER A 144 -0.51 0.84 -15.55
CA SER A 144 -0.18 2.05 -14.79
C SER A 144 1.33 2.17 -14.54
N TRP A 145 2.01 1.07 -14.18
CA TRP A 145 3.46 1.03 -14.02
C TRP A 145 4.20 1.35 -15.32
N ASP A 146 3.73 0.78 -16.44
CA ASP A 146 4.31 1.03 -17.75
C ASP A 146 4.14 2.51 -18.14
N LEU A 147 2.97 3.10 -17.89
CA LEU A 147 2.71 4.50 -18.16
C LEU A 147 3.58 5.43 -17.29
N GLU A 148 3.73 5.13 -15.99
CA GLU A 148 4.58 5.90 -15.08
C GLU A 148 6.05 5.91 -15.54
N LYS A 149 6.55 4.77 -16.02
CA LYS A 149 7.88 4.68 -16.62
C LYS A 149 8.03 5.59 -17.83
N THR A 150 7.06 5.57 -18.77
CA THR A 150 7.10 6.46 -19.95
C THR A 150 7.03 7.93 -19.57
N LEU A 151 6.30 8.27 -18.50
CA LEU A 151 6.18 9.63 -18.00
C LEU A 151 7.51 10.13 -17.40
N LEU A 152 8.25 9.28 -16.71
CA LEU A 152 9.61 9.59 -16.25
C LEU A 152 10.56 9.87 -17.42
N ASP A 153 10.51 9.06 -18.49
CA ASP A 153 11.32 9.28 -19.69
C ASP A 153 10.98 10.63 -20.36
N VAL A 154 9.70 10.99 -20.45
CA VAL A 154 9.27 12.29 -20.98
C VAL A 154 9.78 13.44 -20.10
N ARG A 155 9.70 13.31 -18.77
CA ARG A 155 10.23 14.31 -17.84
C ARG A 155 11.74 14.51 -18.01
N LYS A 156 12.49 13.42 -18.16
CA LYS A 156 13.94 13.46 -18.42
C LYS A 156 14.25 14.19 -19.73
N LYS A 157 13.60 13.81 -20.82
CA LYS A 157 13.76 14.48 -22.14
C LYS A 157 13.41 15.97 -22.08
N ARG A 158 12.34 16.33 -21.37
CA ARG A 158 11.94 17.74 -21.19
C ARG A 158 12.99 18.53 -20.42
N PHE A 159 13.60 17.92 -19.40
CA PHE A 159 14.67 18.55 -18.63
C PHE A 159 15.92 18.78 -19.50
N GLU A 160 16.36 17.77 -20.24
CA GLU A 160 17.49 17.88 -21.16
C GLU A 160 17.26 18.97 -22.21
N LEU A 161 16.05 19.03 -22.79
CA LEU A 161 15.68 20.08 -23.75
C LEU A 161 15.71 21.47 -23.11
N LYS A 162 15.24 21.61 -21.86
CA LYS A 162 15.27 22.88 -21.13
C LYS A 162 16.70 23.35 -20.93
N GLN A 163 17.59 22.46 -20.49
CA GLN A 163 19.02 22.76 -20.31
C GLN A 163 19.68 23.15 -21.63
N ALA A 164 19.42 22.41 -22.71
CA ALA A 164 19.96 22.73 -24.04
C ALA A 164 19.46 24.09 -24.54
N SER A 165 18.19 24.41 -24.32
CA SER A 165 17.61 25.71 -24.71
C SER A 165 18.23 26.88 -23.94
N GLU A 166 18.49 26.70 -22.64
CA GLU A 166 19.14 27.69 -21.79
C GLU A 166 20.59 27.93 -22.22
N SER A 167 21.34 26.86 -22.49
CA SER A 167 22.70 26.94 -23.02
C SER A 167 22.74 27.68 -24.36
N LYS A 168 21.80 27.40 -25.28
CA LYS A 168 21.71 28.09 -26.57
C LYS A 168 21.34 29.57 -26.42
N LEU A 169 20.46 29.90 -25.48
CA LEU A 169 20.10 31.29 -25.22
C LEU A 169 21.30 32.10 -24.70
N LEU A 170 22.09 31.51 -23.80
CA LEU A 170 23.34 32.12 -23.32
C LEU A 170 24.34 32.33 -24.46
N GLU A 171 24.53 31.33 -25.33
CA GLU A 171 25.39 31.45 -26.51
C GLU A 171 24.94 32.61 -27.42
N ILE A 172 23.64 32.69 -27.73
CA ILE A 172 23.07 33.78 -28.53
C ILE A 172 23.31 35.14 -27.87
N GLN A 173 23.12 35.25 -26.56
CA GLN A 173 23.33 36.50 -25.84
C GLN A 173 24.80 36.92 -25.87
N THR A 174 25.74 35.98 -25.70
CA THR A 174 27.17 36.27 -25.78
C THR A 174 27.61 36.71 -27.17
N GLU A 175 27.13 36.05 -28.23
CA GLU A 175 27.48 36.45 -29.60
C GLU A 175 26.81 37.78 -29.98
N LYS A 176 25.59 38.06 -29.50
CA LYS A 176 24.93 39.36 -29.69
C LYS A 176 25.74 40.50 -29.06
N ASN A 177 26.26 40.29 -27.85
CA ASN A 177 27.09 41.29 -27.19
C ASN A 177 28.40 41.51 -27.96
N LYS A 178 29.06 40.44 -28.39
CA LYS A 178 30.26 40.52 -29.23
C LYS A 178 30.01 41.26 -30.54
N GLN A 179 28.89 41.00 -31.23
CA GLN A 179 28.52 41.73 -32.45
C GLN A 179 28.27 43.22 -32.17
N LYS A 180 27.68 43.56 -31.01
CA LYS A 180 27.49 44.95 -30.60
C LYS A 180 28.84 45.64 -30.39
N ASP A 181 29.76 44.97 -29.70
CA ASP A 181 31.12 45.49 -29.46
C ASP A 181 31.88 45.68 -30.79
N ASP A 182 31.81 44.72 -31.71
CA ASP A 182 32.42 44.81 -33.04
C ASP A 182 31.82 45.96 -33.87
N LEU A 183 30.50 46.14 -33.81
CA LEU A 183 29.81 47.27 -34.47
C LEU A 183 30.23 48.61 -33.88
N ASP A 184 30.29 48.73 -32.56
CA ASP A 184 30.69 49.95 -31.87
C ASP A 184 32.16 50.28 -32.15
N ASN A 185 33.03 49.27 -32.23
CA ASN A 185 34.42 49.44 -32.65
C ASN A 185 34.52 49.96 -34.10
N MET A 186 33.67 49.46 -35.00
CA MET A 186 33.63 49.92 -36.39
C MET A 186 33.05 51.33 -36.53
N GLU A 187 31.93 51.65 -35.88
CA GLU A 187 31.31 52.98 -35.89
C GLU A 187 32.23 54.03 -35.27
N ASN A 188 32.99 53.64 -34.24
CA ASN A 188 33.97 54.52 -33.64
C ASN A 188 35.24 54.74 -34.47
N SER A 189 35.39 54.04 -35.60
CA SER A 189 36.51 54.22 -36.52
C SER A 189 36.60 55.66 -37.01
N ASP A 190 37.79 56.27 -36.86
CA ASP A 190 38.07 57.63 -37.31
C ASP A 190 37.76 57.83 -38.79
N LYS A 191 37.94 56.79 -39.63
CA LYS A 191 37.63 56.84 -41.06
C LYS A 191 36.13 57.01 -41.33
N ILE A 192 35.29 56.26 -40.61
CA ILE A 192 33.82 56.37 -40.77
C ILE A 192 33.33 57.71 -40.26
N LYS A 193 33.83 58.17 -39.11
CA LYS A 193 33.51 59.50 -38.55
C LYS A 193 33.88 60.63 -39.52
N ALA A 194 35.07 60.55 -40.12
CA ALA A 194 35.52 61.54 -41.12
C ALA A 194 34.61 61.56 -42.37
N LEU A 195 34.25 60.39 -42.90
CA LEU A 195 33.34 60.28 -44.03
C LEU A 195 31.94 60.84 -43.73
N GLN A 196 31.39 60.56 -42.54
CA GLN A 196 30.12 61.12 -42.09
C GLN A 196 30.17 62.65 -41.99
N GLY A 197 31.25 63.21 -41.44
CA GLY A 197 31.44 64.67 -41.37
C GLY A 197 31.53 65.31 -42.76
N ASN A 198 32.25 64.68 -43.69
CA ASN A 198 32.32 65.15 -45.08
C ASN A 198 30.95 65.12 -45.77
N LEU A 199 30.20 64.03 -45.61
CA LEU A 199 28.85 63.92 -46.15
C LEU A 199 27.92 65.00 -45.58
N GLN A 200 28.01 65.28 -44.27
CA GLN A 200 27.24 66.35 -43.65
C GLN A 200 27.58 67.72 -44.25
N MET A 201 28.87 67.99 -44.50
CA MET A 201 29.31 69.22 -45.14
C MET A 201 28.75 69.35 -46.57
N GLU A 202 28.80 68.28 -47.37
CA GLU A 202 28.21 68.24 -48.72
C GLU A 202 26.69 68.52 -48.70
N ILE A 203 25.97 67.95 -47.73
CA ILE A 203 24.54 68.21 -47.53
C ILE A 203 24.31 69.69 -47.20
N GLN A 204 25.11 70.28 -46.32
CA GLN A 204 25.00 71.70 -45.97
C GLN A 204 25.27 72.61 -47.17
N ILE A 205 26.33 72.34 -47.94
CA ILE A 205 26.67 73.08 -49.16
C ILE A 205 25.50 72.98 -50.16
N THR A 206 25.01 71.77 -50.41
CA THR A 206 23.86 71.55 -51.31
C THR A 206 22.63 72.31 -50.84
N THR A 207 22.37 72.33 -49.54
CA THR A 207 21.25 73.06 -48.93
C THR A 207 21.39 74.57 -49.12
N VAL A 208 22.58 75.13 -48.89
CA VAL A 208 22.86 76.56 -49.14
C VAL A 208 22.68 76.89 -50.62
N ILE A 209 23.22 76.08 -51.52
CA ILE A 209 23.04 76.24 -52.96
C ILE A 209 21.54 76.25 -53.30
N GLN A 210 20.78 75.25 -52.84
CA GLN A 210 19.33 75.20 -53.07
C GLN A 210 18.61 76.46 -52.58
N HIS A 211 18.93 76.96 -51.39
CA HIS A 211 18.34 78.19 -50.87
C HIS A 211 18.69 79.41 -51.73
N VAL A 212 19.94 79.56 -52.17
CA VAL A 212 20.36 80.64 -53.07
C VAL A 212 19.58 80.58 -54.39
N PHE A 213 19.46 79.40 -54.99
CA PHE A 213 18.71 79.20 -56.24
C PHE A 213 17.19 79.42 -56.09
N GLN A 214 16.64 79.29 -54.89
CA GLN A 214 15.23 79.64 -54.62
C GLN A 214 15.02 81.16 -54.44
N VAL A 215 15.99 81.86 -53.85
CA VAL A 215 15.94 83.33 -53.67
C VAL A 215 16.15 84.06 -55.00
N VAL A 216 17.04 83.56 -55.85
CA VAL A 216 17.23 84.06 -57.21
C VAL A 216 16.12 83.49 -58.09
N LYS A 217 14.98 84.18 -58.19
CA LYS A 217 13.91 83.79 -59.12
C LYS A 217 14.51 83.64 -60.53
N PRO A 218 14.42 82.46 -61.17
CA PRO A 218 14.83 82.35 -62.56
C PRO A 218 14.02 83.34 -63.38
N HIS A 219 14.72 84.28 -64.02
CA HIS A 219 14.11 85.27 -64.89
C HIS A 219 13.26 84.52 -65.92
N THR A 220 11.96 84.78 -65.98
CA THR A 220 11.11 84.21 -67.01
C THR A 220 11.61 84.74 -68.35
N PRO A 221 12.10 83.89 -69.28
CA PRO A 221 12.54 84.39 -70.57
C PRO A 221 11.32 84.97 -71.28
N LEU A 222 11.43 86.22 -71.73
CA LEU A 222 10.38 86.93 -72.48
C LEU A 222 10.03 86.29 -73.84
N ILE A 223 10.68 85.18 -74.17
CA ILE A 223 10.50 84.45 -75.42
C ILE A 223 10.02 83.04 -75.06
N ARG A 224 8.75 82.75 -75.40
CA ARG A 224 8.17 81.43 -75.27
C ARG A 224 8.60 80.59 -76.47
N PHE A 225 9.47 79.60 -76.25
CA PHE A 225 9.81 78.64 -77.30
C PHE A 225 8.65 77.64 -77.52
N PRO A 226 8.31 77.29 -78.78
CA PRO A 226 7.29 76.28 -79.08
C PRO A 226 7.65 74.91 -78.51
N ASP A 227 6.67 74.24 -77.89
CA ASP A 227 6.84 72.92 -77.26
C ASP A 227 7.02 71.83 -78.33
N ARG A 228 8.13 71.09 -78.31
CA ARG A 228 8.52 70.12 -79.35
C ARG A 228 7.95 68.71 -79.14
N ARG A 229 6.75 68.59 -78.55
CA ARG A 229 6.13 67.30 -78.22
C ARG A 229 5.63 66.48 -79.43
N ASP A 230 5.60 67.07 -80.63
CA ASP A 230 5.09 66.40 -81.85
C ASP A 230 6.16 65.76 -82.74
N ASN A 231 7.39 65.56 -82.23
CA ASN A 231 8.39 64.77 -82.96
C ASN A 231 8.35 63.31 -82.50
N PRO A 232 8.31 62.32 -83.41
CA PRO A 232 8.34 60.91 -83.03
C PRO A 232 9.68 60.59 -82.34
N LYS A 233 9.62 60.17 -81.08
CA LYS A 233 10.81 59.74 -80.32
C LYS A 233 11.38 58.46 -80.95
N PRO A 234 12.67 58.39 -81.28
CA PRO A 234 13.30 57.13 -81.66
C PRO A 234 13.27 56.17 -80.45
N ASN A 235 12.60 55.04 -80.64
CA ASN A 235 12.43 53.96 -79.68
C ASN A 235 13.78 53.26 -79.45
N VAL A 236 14.46 53.58 -78.36
CA VAL A 236 15.76 52.96 -77.99
C VAL A 236 15.61 51.49 -77.55
N SER A 237 14.39 50.99 -77.37
CA SER A 237 14.09 49.62 -76.93
C SER A 237 14.09 48.58 -78.06
N GLU A 238 14.45 48.98 -79.28
CA GLU A 238 14.56 48.08 -80.45
C GLU A 238 16.02 47.76 -80.83
N VAL A 239 16.99 48.56 -80.37
CA VAL A 239 18.42 48.35 -80.65
C VAL A 239 19.07 47.34 -79.70
N LEU A 240 18.53 47.16 -78.49
CA LEU A 240 19.11 46.25 -77.47
C LEU A 240 18.57 44.81 -77.53
N ARG A 241 17.69 44.47 -78.47
CA ARG A 241 17.12 43.11 -78.61
C ARG A 241 17.87 42.21 -79.61
N SER A 242 18.96 42.69 -80.24
CA SER A 242 19.64 41.98 -81.33
C SER A 242 20.99 41.31 -80.98
N THR A 243 21.34 41.18 -79.70
CA THR A 243 22.45 40.30 -79.27
C THR A 243 21.90 39.16 -78.43
N GLY A 244 21.95 37.96 -79.01
CA GLY A 244 21.34 36.74 -78.48
C GLY A 244 22.16 36.01 -77.41
N LEU A 245 21.43 35.11 -76.73
CA LEU A 245 21.79 34.01 -75.80
C LEU A 245 21.64 34.30 -74.28
N PRO A 246 21.34 33.29 -73.44
CA PRO A 246 20.04 32.62 -73.33
C PRO A 246 19.46 32.55 -71.89
N SER A 247 18.15 32.26 -71.84
CA SER A 247 17.27 31.99 -70.69
C SER A 247 17.83 31.15 -69.55
N HIS A 248 17.38 31.39 -68.31
CA HIS A 248 16.84 30.36 -67.39
C HIS A 248 15.83 30.94 -66.36
N SER A 249 14.62 30.37 -66.39
CA SER A 249 13.59 30.17 -65.33
C SER A 249 13.78 30.83 -63.94
N SER A 250 12.75 31.38 -63.31
CA SER A 250 11.64 30.55 -62.80
C SER A 250 10.47 31.40 -62.30
N SER A 251 9.28 30.91 -62.65
CA SER A 251 7.99 31.31 -62.12
C SER A 251 7.91 31.02 -60.62
N ILE A 252 7.44 31.97 -59.80
CA ILE A 252 6.90 31.66 -58.49
C ILE A 252 5.47 32.19 -58.36
N SER A 253 4.62 31.27 -57.95
CA SER A 253 3.17 31.29 -57.90
C SER A 253 2.62 32.27 -56.87
N GLN A 254 1.58 33.01 -57.25
CA GLN A 254 0.59 33.51 -56.30
C GLN A 254 -0.44 32.42 -55.96
N HIS A 255 -1.12 32.62 -54.83
CA HIS A 255 -2.32 31.94 -54.29
C HIS A 255 -2.12 30.72 -53.37
N SER A 256 -2.48 30.86 -52.08
CA SER A 256 -3.82 30.46 -51.61
C SER A 256 -4.13 30.97 -50.19
N LYS A 257 -5.43 30.96 -49.86
CA LYS A 257 -6.13 31.56 -48.71
C LYS A 257 -6.13 30.68 -47.45
N GLY A 258 -6.39 31.34 -46.31
CA GLY A 258 -6.96 30.76 -45.07
C GLY A 258 -6.01 30.94 -43.88
N SER A 259 -6.37 31.45 -42.71
CA SER A 259 -7.64 31.83 -42.08
C SER A 259 -7.28 32.68 -40.85
N LYS A 260 -7.93 33.83 -40.59
CA LYS A 260 -7.98 34.41 -39.24
C LYS A 260 -9.36 34.99 -38.97
N SER A 261 -10.03 34.42 -37.98
CA SER A 261 -11.29 34.89 -37.40
C SER A 261 -11.12 36.25 -36.72
N PRO A 262 -12.21 36.99 -36.45
CA PRO A 262 -12.13 38.24 -35.71
C PRO A 262 -11.61 38.01 -34.29
N ASP A 263 -10.66 38.86 -33.95
CA ASP A 263 -9.96 39.03 -32.69
C ASP A 263 -10.94 39.42 -31.57
N TRP A 264 -10.98 38.64 -30.49
CA TRP A 264 -11.65 39.05 -29.25
C TRP A 264 -10.70 39.98 -28.49
N LEU A 265 -10.94 41.28 -28.61
CA LEU A 265 -10.31 42.31 -27.77
C LEU A 265 -10.78 42.13 -26.31
N MET A 266 -10.13 41.23 -25.58
CA MET A 266 -10.09 41.31 -24.12
C MET A 266 -9.08 42.40 -23.78
N HIS A 267 -9.55 43.54 -23.31
CA HIS A 267 -8.69 44.56 -22.72
C HIS A 267 -7.93 43.93 -21.53
N GLN A 268 -6.69 43.50 -21.74
CA GLN A 268 -5.77 43.30 -20.64
C GLN A 268 -5.44 44.68 -20.08
N GLY A 269 -5.73 44.89 -18.80
CA GLY A 269 -5.16 46.00 -18.04
C GLY A 269 -3.63 45.89 -18.00
N PRO A 270 -2.93 46.96 -17.59
CA PRO A 270 -1.46 46.99 -17.54
C PRO A 270 -0.91 45.77 -16.78
N PRO A 271 0.12 45.08 -17.30
CA PRO A 271 0.70 43.92 -16.63
C PRO A 271 1.23 44.33 -15.24
N ASP A 272 0.82 43.60 -14.20
CA ASP A 272 1.27 43.80 -12.83
C ASP A 272 2.80 43.63 -12.76
N THR A 273 3.52 44.75 -12.80
CA THR A 273 4.99 44.76 -12.75
C THR A 273 5.44 44.73 -11.28
N ALA A 274 6.50 43.98 -10.98
CA ALA A 274 6.99 43.77 -9.60
C ALA A 274 7.26 45.07 -8.82
N GLU A 275 7.55 46.18 -9.51
CA GLU A 275 7.73 47.52 -8.95
C GLU A 275 6.41 48.10 -8.39
N ILE A 276 5.28 47.91 -9.08
CA ILE A 276 3.96 48.41 -8.67
C ILE A 276 3.49 47.69 -7.39
N ILE A 277 3.71 46.38 -7.31
CA ILE A 277 3.41 45.56 -6.13
C ILE A 277 4.25 45.98 -4.91
N LYS A 278 5.40 46.64 -5.10
CA LYS A 278 6.22 47.17 -4.01
C LYS A 278 5.74 48.49 -3.43
N THR A 279 4.99 49.26 -4.21
CA THR A 279 4.45 50.56 -3.77
C THR A 279 3.16 50.45 -2.96
N LEU A 280 2.52 49.27 -2.93
CA LEU A 280 1.26 49.04 -2.22
C LEU A 280 1.49 48.76 -0.72
N PRO A 281 0.65 49.32 0.18
CA PRO A 281 0.72 49.04 1.61
C PRO A 281 0.64 47.55 1.93
N GLN A 282 1.45 47.07 2.88
CA GLN A 282 1.65 45.63 3.17
C GLN A 282 0.34 44.86 3.42
N LYS A 283 -0.69 45.49 3.98
CA LYS A 283 -2.02 44.88 4.22
C LYS A 283 -2.79 44.49 2.95
N TYR A 284 -2.43 45.06 1.80
CA TYR A 284 -3.03 44.76 0.50
C TYR A 284 -2.11 43.94 -0.41
N ARG A 285 -0.91 43.59 0.07
CA ARG A 285 0.05 42.80 -0.67
C ARG A 285 -0.26 41.33 -0.45
N ARG A 286 -0.58 40.60 -1.53
CA ARG A 286 -0.68 39.14 -1.47
C ARG A 286 0.71 38.59 -1.14
N LYS A 287 0.80 37.64 -0.20
CA LYS A 287 2.07 36.94 0.07
C LYS A 287 2.49 36.21 -1.20
N LEU A 288 3.79 36.24 -1.53
CA LEU A 288 4.33 35.43 -2.62
C LEU A 288 4.05 33.96 -2.27
N VAL A 289 3.28 33.29 -3.12
CA VAL A 289 2.99 31.86 -3.01
C VAL A 289 4.28 31.12 -3.38
N SER A 290 4.73 30.19 -2.53
CA SER A 290 5.96 29.45 -2.80
C SER A 290 5.77 28.51 -4.00
N GLN A 291 6.86 28.10 -4.66
CA GLN A 291 6.78 27.21 -5.83
C GLN A 291 6.10 25.88 -5.46
N GLU A 292 6.29 25.39 -4.25
CA GLU A 292 5.67 24.20 -3.70
C GLU A 292 4.16 24.39 -3.46
N GLU A 293 3.73 25.57 -2.99
CA GLU A 293 2.32 25.91 -2.86
C GLU A 293 1.64 26.08 -4.21
N ILE A 294 2.32 26.64 -5.22
CA ILE A 294 1.81 26.73 -6.60
C ILE A 294 1.61 25.32 -7.16
N GLU A 295 2.59 24.42 -6.98
CA GLU A 295 2.48 23.03 -7.42
C GLU A 295 1.40 22.27 -6.65
N PHE A 296 1.26 22.49 -5.34
CA PHE A 296 0.19 21.92 -4.52
C PHE A 296 -1.19 22.41 -4.99
N ILE A 297 -1.35 23.72 -5.19
CA ILE A 297 -2.60 24.32 -5.70
C ILE A 297 -2.90 23.77 -7.11
N GLN A 298 -1.91 23.66 -7.99
CA GLN A 298 -2.12 23.19 -9.36
C GLN A 298 -2.45 21.68 -9.43
N VAL A 299 -1.88 20.88 -8.53
CA VAL A 299 -2.24 19.47 -8.33
C VAL A 299 -3.64 19.33 -7.72
N CYS A 300 -3.98 20.15 -6.72
CA CYS A 300 -5.31 20.16 -6.10
C CYS A 300 -6.39 20.60 -7.10
N PHE A 301 -6.24 21.72 -7.80
CA PHE A 301 -7.23 22.17 -8.78
C PHE A 301 -7.30 21.28 -10.03
N GLY A 302 -6.19 20.71 -10.47
CA GLY A 302 -6.15 19.78 -11.62
C GLY A 302 -6.86 18.45 -11.36
N HIS A 303 -6.85 17.94 -10.13
CA HIS A 303 -7.55 16.70 -9.76
C HIS A 303 -8.96 16.93 -9.19
N TYR A 304 -9.23 18.09 -8.58
CA TYR A 304 -10.56 18.39 -8.02
C TYR A 304 -11.56 18.87 -9.06
N HIS A 305 -11.14 19.49 -10.18
CA HIS A 305 -12.08 20.04 -11.16
C HIS A 305 -13.08 19.02 -11.75
N PRO A 306 -12.69 17.80 -12.16
CA PRO A 306 -13.67 16.82 -12.65
C PRO A 306 -14.51 16.19 -11.53
N ILE A 307 -13.94 16.00 -10.34
CA ILE A 307 -14.61 15.35 -9.20
C ILE A 307 -15.63 16.28 -8.54
N VAL A 308 -15.28 17.55 -8.34
CA VAL A 308 -16.17 18.56 -7.75
C VAL A 308 -17.30 18.92 -8.71
N GLN A 309 -17.03 19.00 -10.02
CA GLN A 309 -18.09 19.19 -11.02
C GLN A 309 -19.05 18.00 -11.03
N TYR A 310 -18.55 16.76 -10.96
CA TYR A 310 -19.38 15.55 -10.89
C TYR A 310 -20.24 15.52 -9.62
N ILE A 311 -19.66 15.85 -8.47
CA ILE A 311 -20.38 15.87 -7.17
C ILE A 311 -21.41 17.01 -7.11
N LEU A 312 -21.11 18.21 -7.63
CA LEU A 312 -22.10 19.30 -7.69
C LEU A 312 -23.26 18.97 -8.64
N THR A 313 -22.99 18.31 -9.77
CA THR A 313 -24.03 17.89 -10.72
C THR A 313 -24.90 16.77 -10.13
N PHE A 314 -24.31 15.88 -9.33
CA PHE A 314 -25.00 14.81 -8.62
C PHE A 314 -25.88 15.34 -7.46
N LEU A 315 -25.39 16.33 -6.71
CA LEU A 315 -26.17 16.96 -5.65
C LEU A 315 -27.29 17.87 -6.18
N ALA A 316 -27.08 18.52 -7.33
CA ALA A 316 -28.09 19.36 -7.99
C ALA A 316 -29.23 18.57 -8.65
N SER A 317 -29.04 17.28 -8.94
CA SER A 317 -30.04 16.42 -9.60
C SER A 317 -31.00 15.72 -8.63
N GLY A 318 -30.85 15.90 -7.31
CA GLY A 318 -31.87 15.55 -6.31
C GLY A 318 -32.28 14.07 -6.30
N THR A 319 -31.41 13.15 -6.75
CA THR A 319 -31.75 11.73 -6.79
C THR A 319 -31.51 11.07 -5.44
N SER A 320 -32.60 10.62 -4.80
CA SER A 320 -32.59 9.79 -3.59
C SER A 320 -31.73 8.53 -3.77
N TYR A 321 -31.04 8.14 -2.70
CA TYR A 321 -29.99 7.10 -2.61
C TYR A 321 -30.41 5.69 -3.05
N ALA A 322 -31.66 5.48 -3.46
CA ALA A 322 -32.25 4.17 -3.75
C ALA A 322 -32.04 3.66 -5.19
N HIS A 323 -31.36 4.41 -6.08
CA HIS A 323 -31.25 4.03 -7.50
C HIS A 323 -29.80 3.90 -8.02
N LEU A 324 -28.86 3.52 -7.15
CA LEU A 324 -27.44 3.33 -7.49
C LEU A 324 -27.08 1.98 -8.13
N HIS A 325 -28.07 1.16 -8.51
CA HIS A 325 -27.83 -0.01 -9.35
C HIS A 325 -28.39 0.23 -10.76
N ALA A 326 -27.48 0.20 -11.72
CA ALA A 326 -27.71 0.29 -13.18
C ALA A 326 -27.75 1.71 -13.76
N PHE A 327 -26.58 2.29 -14.06
CA PHE A 327 -26.37 2.97 -15.34
C PHE A 327 -24.93 2.77 -15.82
N PRO A 328 -24.72 2.37 -17.10
CA PRO A 328 -23.39 2.17 -17.65
C PRO A 328 -22.75 3.50 -18.01
N ILE A 329 -21.47 3.65 -17.67
CA ILE A 329 -20.60 4.73 -18.14
C ILE A 329 -20.44 4.56 -19.66
N VAL A 330 -21.29 5.23 -20.44
CA VAL A 330 -21.09 5.40 -21.88
C VAL A 330 -20.21 6.63 -22.07
N THR A 331 -18.92 6.40 -22.29
CA THR A 331 -17.98 7.40 -22.80
C THR A 331 -18.34 7.71 -24.25
N VAL A 332 -18.88 8.91 -24.50
CA VAL A 332 -19.02 9.47 -25.86
C VAL A 332 -17.75 10.25 -26.18
N CYS A 333 -16.99 9.82 -27.19
CA CYS A 333 -16.03 10.66 -27.92
C CYS A 333 -16.81 11.48 -28.98
N PRO A 334 -16.41 12.73 -29.26
CA PRO A 334 -15.29 12.99 -30.18
C PRO A 334 -14.09 13.70 -29.54
#